data_AF-A0A7C4EF08-F1
#
_entry.id   AF-A0A7C4EF08-F1
#
_cell.length_a   1.000
_cell.length_b   1.000
_cell.length_c   1.000
_cell.angle_alpha   90.00
_cell.angle_beta   90.00
_cell.angle_gamma   90.00
#
_symmetry.space_group_name_H-M   'P 1'
#
loop_
_entity.id
_entity.type
_entity.pdbx_description
1 polymer ?
#
loop_
_entity_poly.entity_id
_entity_poly.type
_entity_poly.pdbx_seq_one_letter_code
_entity_poly.pdbx_strand_id
1 'polypeptide(L)'
;MIARRVLFCMLVVPFVLAGCSAPPQDKPRARGVSPADFAAIRDRVQRVSPDVLVGQVIAVDASARLAAVAEMPVEKIGPGDVITFTDARQEPICSGTVTRVSGNRVFVEYPKDAAHPAAGDLAFRFLR
;
A
#
# COMPACT_ATOMS: atom_id res chain seq x y z
N MET A 1 46.54 62.17 8.80
CA MET A 1 46.94 61.21 9.85
C MET A 1 45.69 60.71 10.55
N ILE A 2 45.48 59.38 10.59
CA ILE A 2 44.94 58.57 11.72
C ILE A 2 43.51 58.94 12.20
N ALA A 3 42.48 58.09 12.29
CA ALA A 3 42.34 56.65 12.26
C ALA A 3 40.91 56.29 11.78
N ARG A 4 40.81 55.29 10.91
CA ARG A 4 39.56 54.78 10.34
C ARG A 4 39.05 53.67 11.27
N ARG A 5 38.01 53.96 12.06
CA ARG A 5 37.37 52.98 12.96
C ARG A 5 36.55 51.99 12.13
N VAL A 6 37.05 50.76 12.03
CA VAL A 6 36.33 49.62 11.44
C VAL A 6 35.35 49.12 12.51
N LEU A 7 34.07 49.48 12.37
CA LEU A 7 32.99 48.93 13.19
C LEU A 7 32.42 47.71 12.46
N PHE A 8 32.90 46.54 12.87
CA PHE A 8 32.49 45.22 12.41
C PHE A 8 31.15 44.88 13.10
N CYS A 9 30.02 45.12 12.42
CA CYS A 9 28.69 44.77 12.94
C CYS A 9 28.31 43.37 12.46
N MET A 10 28.70 42.38 13.24
CA MET A 10 28.40 40.96 13.09
C MET A 10 26.92 40.73 13.46
N LEU A 11 26.04 40.66 12.46
CA LEU A 11 24.62 40.32 12.65
C LEU A 11 24.44 38.81 12.46
N VAL A 12 24.57 38.05 13.55
CA VAL A 12 24.32 36.61 13.57
C VAL A 12 22.81 36.38 13.69
N VAL A 13 22.23 35.74 12.68
CA VAL A 13 20.82 35.31 12.61
C VAL A 13 20.71 33.86 13.11
N PRO A 14 20.05 33.57 14.25
CA PRO A 14 19.61 32.22 14.55
C PRO A 14 18.11 32.10 14.22
N PHE A 15 17.80 31.68 12.99
CA PHE A 15 16.46 31.24 12.60
C PHE A 15 16.26 29.83 13.18
N VAL A 16 15.78 29.75 14.43
CA VAL A 16 15.44 28.47 15.07
C VAL A 16 14.09 28.01 14.52
N LEU A 17 14.12 27.33 13.37
CA LEU A 17 12.97 26.57 12.87
C LEU A 17 12.88 25.27 13.68
N ALA A 18 12.27 25.35 14.86
CA ALA A 18 11.76 24.19 15.58
C ALA A 18 10.55 23.63 14.82
N GLY A 19 10.81 22.84 13.78
CA GLY A 19 9.80 22.07 13.07
C GLY A 19 9.34 20.92 13.94
N CYS A 20 8.30 21.13 14.74
CA CYS A 20 7.53 20.06 15.37
C CYS A 20 6.89 19.21 14.27
N SER A 21 7.56 18.12 13.89
CA SER A 21 6.92 17.07 13.11
C SER A 21 5.94 16.36 14.03
N ALA A 22 4.64 16.59 13.82
CA ALA A 22 3.61 15.81 14.49
C ALA A 22 3.80 14.33 14.10
N PRO A 23 3.70 13.39 15.06
CA PRO A 23 3.77 11.98 14.73
C PRO A 23 2.63 11.61 13.77
N PRO A 24 2.88 10.74 12.78
CA PRO A 24 1.85 10.30 11.86
C PRO A 24 0.66 9.72 12.63
N GLN A 25 -0.51 10.28 12.39
CA GLN A 25 -1.75 9.87 13.03
C GLN A 25 -2.26 8.61 12.31
N ASP A 26 -2.24 7.46 13.00
CA ASP A 26 -2.83 6.22 12.49
C ASP A 26 -4.33 6.43 12.25
N LYS A 27 -4.73 6.57 10.99
CA LYS A 27 -6.14 6.61 10.62
C LYS A 27 -6.77 5.23 10.93
N PRO A 28 -7.96 5.19 11.57
CA PRO A 28 -8.67 3.94 11.75
C PRO A 28 -8.90 3.25 10.40
N ARG A 29 -8.32 2.06 10.24
CA ARG A 29 -8.43 1.26 9.03
C ARG A 29 -9.87 0.82 8.80
N ALA A 30 -10.34 0.91 7.56
CA ALA A 30 -11.64 0.33 7.19
C ALA A 30 -11.63 -1.19 7.39
N ARG A 31 -12.78 -1.74 7.79
CA ARG A 31 -12.99 -3.19 7.84
C ARG A 31 -12.92 -3.77 6.43
N GLY A 32 -12.41 -4.98 6.28
CA GLY A 32 -12.42 -5.71 5.00
C GLY A 32 -13.83 -5.87 4.41
N VAL A 33 -13.87 -6.19 3.12
CA VAL A 33 -15.09 -6.32 2.32
C VAL A 33 -15.81 -7.63 2.64
N SER A 34 -17.15 -7.59 2.72
CA SER A 34 -17.95 -8.82 2.86
C SER A 34 -17.91 -9.67 1.58
N PRO A 35 -18.17 -10.99 1.62
CA PRO A 35 -18.20 -11.81 0.40
C PRO A 35 -19.20 -11.32 -0.67
N ALA A 36 -20.36 -10.79 -0.25
CA ALA A 36 -21.37 -10.26 -1.16
C ALA A 36 -20.89 -8.96 -1.83
N ASP A 37 -20.31 -8.06 -1.05
CA ASP A 37 -19.74 -6.81 -1.57
C ASP A 37 -18.55 -7.08 -2.49
N PHE A 38 -17.74 -8.09 -2.18
CA PHE A 38 -16.62 -8.52 -3.03
C PHE A 38 -17.11 -8.94 -4.42
N ALA A 39 -18.14 -9.79 -4.48
CA ALA A 39 -18.73 -10.21 -5.76
C ALA A 39 -19.23 -8.99 -6.57
N ALA A 40 -19.94 -8.06 -5.93
CA ALA A 40 -20.42 -6.85 -6.58
C ALA A 40 -19.28 -5.94 -7.10
N ILE A 41 -18.20 -5.81 -6.32
CA ILE A 41 -17.01 -5.03 -6.71
C ILE A 41 -16.31 -5.70 -7.88
N ARG A 42 -16.09 -7.02 -7.83
CA ARG A 42 -15.45 -7.79 -8.90
C ARG A 42 -16.24 -7.63 -10.20
N ASP A 43 -17.55 -7.83 -10.16
CA ASP A 43 -18.41 -7.69 -11.34
C ASP A 43 -18.37 -6.27 -11.92
N ARG A 44 -18.36 -5.26 -11.05
CA ARG A 44 -18.24 -3.86 -11.48
C ARG A 44 -16.90 -3.58 -12.15
N VAL A 45 -15.79 -4.01 -11.53
CA VAL A 45 -14.43 -3.79 -12.06
C VAL A 45 -14.26 -4.52 -13.38
N GLN A 46 -14.69 -5.77 -13.48
CA GLN A 46 -14.58 -6.56 -14.71
C GLN A 46 -15.36 -5.94 -15.88
N ARG A 47 -16.48 -5.26 -15.62
CA ARG A 47 -17.24 -4.53 -16.66
C ARG A 47 -16.53 -3.27 -17.14
N VAL A 48 -15.83 -2.56 -16.25
CA VAL A 48 -15.18 -1.27 -16.56
C VAL A 48 -13.77 -1.46 -17.11
N SER A 49 -13.06 -2.44 -16.59
CA SER A 49 -11.66 -2.72 -16.91
C SER A 49 -11.45 -4.24 -16.98
N PRO A 50 -11.70 -4.85 -18.16
CA PRO A 50 -11.62 -6.30 -18.31
C PRO A 50 -10.20 -6.85 -18.12
N ASP A 51 -9.19 -5.98 -18.21
CA ASP A 51 -7.77 -6.29 -18.02
C ASP A 51 -7.32 -6.20 -16.55
N VAL A 52 -8.26 -6.01 -15.62
CA VAL A 52 -7.98 -5.99 -14.18
C VAL A 52 -8.49 -7.28 -13.56
N LEU A 53 -7.57 -8.05 -12.98
CA LEU A 53 -7.91 -9.21 -12.16
C LEU A 53 -8.17 -8.72 -10.74
N VAL A 54 -9.25 -9.24 -10.14
CA VAL A 54 -9.65 -8.91 -8.77
C VAL A 54 -9.69 -10.18 -7.94
N GLY A 55 -9.07 -10.15 -6.77
CA GLY A 55 -9.09 -11.21 -5.77
C GLY A 55 -9.40 -10.66 -4.39
N GLN A 56 -9.63 -11.58 -3.44
CA GLN A 56 -9.84 -11.24 -2.03
C GLN A 56 -8.71 -11.81 -1.18
N VAL A 57 -8.18 -11.00 -0.26
CA VAL A 57 -7.24 -11.47 0.74
C VAL A 57 -7.98 -12.36 1.73
N ILE A 58 -7.61 -13.63 1.84
CA ILE A 58 -8.26 -14.61 2.71
C ILE A 58 -7.48 -14.91 3.99
N ALA A 59 -6.18 -14.65 4.00
CA ALA A 59 -5.32 -14.83 5.16
C ALA A 59 -4.06 -13.97 5.02
N VAL A 60 -3.50 -13.56 6.16
CA VAL A 60 -2.25 -12.80 6.23
C VAL A 60 -1.38 -13.37 7.33
N ASP A 61 -0.13 -13.67 7.00
CA ASP A 61 0.94 -13.93 7.95
C ASP A 61 1.80 -12.67 8.04
N ALA A 62 1.57 -11.87 9.08
CA ALA A 62 2.29 -10.62 9.30
C ALA A 62 3.78 -10.83 9.60
N SER A 63 4.15 -11.97 10.20
CA SER A 63 5.53 -12.27 10.55
C SER A 63 6.36 -12.58 9.31
N ALA A 64 5.79 -13.32 8.36
CA ALA A 64 6.39 -13.65 7.07
C ALA A 64 6.14 -12.57 6.00
N ARG A 65 5.33 -11.55 6.31
CA ARG A 65 4.85 -10.53 5.36
C ARG A 65 4.19 -11.13 4.12
N LEU A 66 3.38 -12.16 4.33
CA LEU A 66 2.78 -12.95 3.26
C LEU A 66 1.26 -12.87 3.32
N ALA A 67 0.63 -12.50 2.22
CA ALA A 67 -0.82 -12.52 2.07
C ALA A 67 -1.23 -13.64 1.11
N ALA A 68 -2.29 -14.38 1.46
CA ALA A 68 -2.93 -15.32 0.57
C ALA A 68 -4.17 -14.67 -0.05
N VAL A 69 -4.23 -14.66 -1.38
CA VAL A 69 -5.32 -14.11 -2.17
C VAL A 69 -6.05 -15.24 -2.88
N ALA A 70 -7.39 -15.23 -2.83
CA ALA A 70 -8.26 -16.17 -3.54
C ALA A 70 -9.16 -15.45 -4.55
N GLU A 71 -9.98 -16.23 -5.26
CA GLU A 71 -10.99 -15.72 -6.22
C GLU A 71 -10.42 -14.94 -7.41
N MET A 72 -9.12 -15.12 -7.67
CA MET A 72 -8.39 -14.47 -8.75
C MET A 72 -8.04 -15.51 -9.82
N PRO A 73 -8.09 -15.17 -11.13
CA PRO A 73 -7.76 -16.10 -12.21
C PRO A 73 -6.28 -16.47 -12.20
N VAL A 74 -5.93 -17.57 -11.54
CA VAL A 74 -4.54 -17.97 -11.27
C VAL A 74 -3.77 -18.33 -12.54
N GLU A 75 -4.46 -18.65 -13.63
CA GLU A 75 -3.87 -19.00 -14.93
C GLU A 75 -3.20 -17.79 -15.60
N LYS A 76 -3.58 -16.58 -15.18
CA LYS A 76 -3.03 -15.30 -15.67
C LYS A 76 -2.03 -14.67 -14.70
N ILE A 77 -1.63 -15.40 -13.66
CA ILE A 77 -0.78 -14.88 -12.59
C ILE A 77 0.39 -15.82 -12.36
N GLY A 78 1.59 -15.25 -12.28
CA GLY A 78 2.82 -15.98 -12.02
C GLY A 78 3.66 -15.33 -10.92
N PRO A 79 4.66 -16.06 -10.40
CA PRO A 79 5.70 -15.48 -9.55
C PRO A 79 6.34 -14.25 -10.22
N GLY A 80 6.57 -13.20 -9.43
CA GLY A 80 7.10 -11.92 -9.92
C GLY A 80 6.04 -10.89 -10.31
N ASP A 81 4.78 -11.29 -10.48
CA ASP A 81 3.69 -10.35 -10.71
C ASP A 81 3.48 -9.42 -9.51
N VAL A 82 3.05 -8.18 -9.78
CA VAL A 82 2.74 -7.19 -8.75
C VAL A 82 1.25 -7.17 -8.47
N ILE A 83 0.89 -7.34 -7.20
CA ILE A 83 -0.48 -7.25 -6.69
C ILE A 83 -0.60 -6.00 -5.83
N THR A 84 -1.62 -5.19 -6.05
CA THR A 84 -1.96 -4.03 -5.21
C THR A 84 -3.10 -4.38 -4.28
N PHE A 85 -2.89 -4.16 -2.99
CA PHE A 85 -3.92 -4.34 -1.95
C PHE A 85 -4.67 -3.04 -1.72
N THR A 86 -5.99 -3.12 -1.56
CA THR A 86 -6.81 -1.98 -1.14
C THR A 86 -7.77 -2.39 -0.04
N ASP A 87 -8.18 -1.42 0.77
CA ASP A 87 -9.23 -1.65 1.76
C ASP A 87 -10.64 -1.68 1.11
N ALA A 88 -11.67 -1.75 1.94
CA ALA A 88 -13.07 -1.74 1.47
C ALA A 88 -13.51 -0.42 0.83
N ARG A 89 -12.79 0.67 1.07
CA ARG A 89 -13.02 1.97 0.41
C ARG A 89 -12.25 2.09 -0.90
N GLN A 90 -11.53 1.04 -1.30
CA GLN A 90 -10.65 1.02 -2.47
C GLN A 90 -9.47 1.98 -2.32
N GLU A 91 -9.11 2.32 -1.08
CA GLU A 91 -7.90 3.08 -0.79
C GLU A 91 -6.68 2.12 -0.86
N PRO A 92 -5.63 2.47 -1.62
CA PRO A 92 -4.42 1.65 -1.69
C PRO A 92 -3.76 1.49 -0.32
N ILE A 93 -3.46 0.25 0.06
CA ILE A 93 -2.75 -0.09 1.30
C ILE A 93 -1.25 -0.20 0.99
N CYS A 94 -0.90 -1.14 0.10
CA CYS A 94 0.44 -1.39 -0.37
C CYS A 94 0.42 -2.26 -1.62
N SER A 95 1.57 -2.46 -2.25
CA SER A 95 1.75 -3.44 -3.31
C SER A 95 2.77 -4.49 -2.88
N GLY A 96 2.56 -5.73 -3.31
CA GLY A 96 3.46 -6.84 -3.07
C GLY A 96 3.75 -7.62 -4.36
N THR A 97 4.65 -8.58 -4.25
CA THR A 97 5.07 -9.43 -5.36
C THR A 97 4.60 -10.86 -5.11
N VAL A 98 4.03 -11.48 -6.14
CA VAL A 98 3.64 -12.89 -6.09
C VAL A 98 4.88 -13.74 -5.91
N THR A 99 4.93 -14.51 -4.82
CA THR A 99 6.02 -15.45 -4.55
C THR A 99 5.72 -16.82 -5.12
N ARG A 100 4.45 -17.24 -5.06
CA ARG A 100 3.99 -18.51 -5.61
C ARG A 100 2.48 -18.54 -5.83
N VAL A 101 2.05 -19.45 -6.69
CA VAL A 101 0.66 -19.83 -6.90
C VAL A 101 0.50 -21.29 -6.47
N SER A 102 -0.54 -21.60 -5.70
CA SER A 102 -0.79 -22.97 -5.23
C SER A 102 -2.29 -23.23 -5.08
N GLY A 103 -2.78 -24.20 -5.85
CA GLY A 103 -4.23 -24.40 -6.01
C GLY A 103 -4.86 -23.16 -6.62
N ASN A 104 -5.97 -22.70 -6.05
CA ASN A 104 -6.67 -21.47 -6.46
C ASN A 104 -6.22 -20.22 -5.69
N ARG A 105 -5.01 -20.24 -5.12
CA ARG A 105 -4.49 -19.18 -4.26
C ARG A 105 -3.19 -18.60 -4.77
N VAL A 106 -3.08 -17.29 -4.65
CA VAL A 106 -1.88 -16.52 -4.95
C VAL A 106 -1.28 -16.04 -3.65
N PHE A 107 -0.01 -16.35 -3.42
CA PHE A 107 0.73 -15.93 -2.24
C PHE A 107 1.61 -14.74 -2.62
N VAL A 108 1.48 -13.66 -1.88
CA VAL A 108 2.09 -12.36 -2.20
C VAL A 108 2.89 -11.87 -1.01
N GLU A 109 4.18 -11.65 -1.21
CA GLU A 109 5.03 -10.99 -0.20
C GLU A 109 4.86 -9.47 -0.32
N TYR A 110 4.71 -8.77 0.81
CA TYR A 110 4.60 -7.32 0.84
C TYR A 110 5.74 -6.66 1.65
N PRO A 111 6.05 -5.38 1.41
CA PRO A 111 7.18 -4.69 2.05
C PRO A 111 7.04 -4.61 3.57
N LYS A 112 8.18 -4.62 4.27
CA LYS A 112 8.24 -4.54 5.74
C LYS A 112 7.71 -3.21 6.27
N ASP A 113 7.99 -2.11 5.58
CA ASP A 113 7.70 -0.75 6.04
C ASP A 113 6.37 -0.22 5.48
N ALA A 114 5.55 -1.10 4.90
CA ALA A 114 4.24 -0.74 4.35
C ALA A 114 3.10 -1.12 5.30
N ALA A 115 1.94 -0.47 5.14
CA ALA A 115 0.73 -0.91 5.81
C ALA A 115 0.41 -2.37 5.45
N HIS A 116 0.06 -3.16 6.45
CA HIS A 116 -0.19 -4.59 6.26
C HIS A 116 -1.56 -4.83 5.64
N PRO A 117 -1.72 -5.69 4.61
CA PRO A 117 -3.04 -6.16 4.21
C PRO A 117 -3.71 -6.95 5.35
N ALA A 118 -5.02 -7.12 5.29
CA ALA A 118 -5.82 -7.87 6.23
C ALA A 118 -6.80 -8.78 5.48
N ALA A 119 -7.28 -9.83 6.16
CA ALA A 119 -8.33 -10.67 5.60
C ALA A 119 -9.59 -9.83 5.30
N GLY A 120 -10.15 -10.05 4.12
CA GLY A 120 -11.28 -9.30 3.57
C GLY A 120 -10.88 -8.12 2.67
N ASP A 121 -9.62 -7.70 2.66
CA ASP A 121 -9.15 -6.68 1.71
C ASP A 121 -9.22 -7.17 0.26
N LEU A 122 -9.19 -6.20 -0.66
CA LEU A 122 -9.19 -6.45 -2.09
C LEU A 122 -7.74 -6.54 -2.59
N ALA A 123 -7.54 -7.35 -3.63
CA ALA A 123 -6.28 -7.50 -4.33
C ALA A 123 -6.51 -7.30 -5.82
N PHE A 124 -5.66 -6.49 -6.46
CA PHE A 124 -5.76 -6.16 -7.88
C PHE A 124 -4.47 -6.48 -8.63
N ARG A 125 -4.63 -7.05 -9.83
CA ARG A 125 -3.55 -7.17 -10.84
C ARG A 125 -4.00 -6.49 -12.12
N PHE A 126 -3.19 -5.56 -12.60
CA PHE A 126 -3.40 -4.93 -13.90
C PHE A 126 -2.59 -5.68 -14.96
N LEU A 127 -3.25 -6.26 -15.95
CA LEU A 127 -2.60 -6.84 -17.10
C LEU A 127 -2.06 -5.68 -17.98
N ARG A 128 -0.81 -5.79 -18.42
CA ARG A 128 -0.17 -4.85 -19.36
C ARG A 128 0.09 -5.55 -20.69
#